data_AF-A0A813HV90-F1
#
_entry.id   AF-A0A813HV90-F1
#
_cell.length_a   1.000
_cell.length_b   1.000
_cell.length_c   1.000
_cell.angle_alpha   90.00
_cell.angle_beta   90.00
_cell.angle_gamma   90.00
#
_symmetry.space_group_name_H-M   'P 1'
#
loop_
_entity.id
_entity.type
_entity.pdbx_description
1 polymer ?
#
loop_
_entity_poly.entity_id
_entity_poly.type
_entity_poly.pdbx_seq_one_letter_code
_entity_poly.pdbx_strand_id
1 'polypeptide(L)'
;MVDDILKGKKAASPEAIMRARFTALRFKDPNFLAATEKDEFLTVQKRTDQWATLLGLKESGFFDKILNMGSKIEALKDADTFELIYADEDEVEFKIGCVGGKVLHERSSFSPDRKWGFVYSGNSKFGEWSS
;
A
#
# COMPACT_ATOMS: atom_id res chain seq x y z
N MET A 1 -12.42 -12.50 -5.75
CA MET A 1 -12.78 -11.06 -5.80
C MET A 1 -11.99 -10.33 -4.73
N VAL A 2 -11.85 -8.99 -4.81
CA VAL A 2 -11.11 -8.20 -3.81
C VAL A 2 -11.67 -8.39 -2.40
N ASP A 3 -12.99 -8.41 -2.26
CA ASP A 3 -13.68 -8.65 -0.98
C ASP A 3 -13.27 -9.97 -0.31
N ASP A 4 -13.08 -11.05 -1.09
CA ASP A 4 -12.61 -12.32 -0.53
C ASP A 4 -11.20 -12.19 0.07
N ILE A 5 -10.34 -11.40 -0.57
CA ILE A 5 -8.94 -11.21 -0.14
C ILE A 5 -8.93 -10.41 1.17
N LEU A 6 -9.73 -9.34 1.27
CA LEU A 6 -9.90 -8.57 2.50
C LEU A 6 -10.42 -9.45 3.66
N LYS A 7 -11.23 -10.48 3.34
CA LYS A 7 -11.73 -11.48 4.29
C LYS A 7 -10.75 -12.62 4.60
N GLY A 8 -9.52 -12.57 4.10
CA GLY A 8 -8.47 -13.54 4.41
C GLY A 8 -8.22 -14.62 3.35
N LYS A 9 -8.88 -14.57 2.18
CA LYS A 9 -8.56 -15.49 1.08
C LYS A 9 -7.22 -15.10 0.44
N LYS A 10 -6.49 -16.11 -0.03
CA LYS A 10 -5.26 -15.89 -0.79
C LYS A 10 -5.54 -15.17 -2.11
N ALA A 11 -4.76 -14.14 -2.40
CA ALA A 11 -4.67 -13.54 -3.71
C ALA A 11 -4.05 -14.56 -4.69
N ALA A 12 -4.63 -14.67 -5.88
CA ALA A 12 -4.14 -15.57 -6.92
C ALA A 12 -2.98 -14.97 -7.73
N SER A 13 -2.76 -13.66 -7.64
CA SER A 13 -1.72 -12.92 -8.37
C SER A 13 -1.28 -11.65 -7.62
N PRO A 14 -0.12 -11.06 -7.96
CA PRO A 14 0.31 -9.74 -7.48
C PRO A 14 -0.72 -8.64 -7.75
N GLU A 15 -1.33 -8.64 -8.95
CA GLU A 15 -2.40 -7.68 -9.28
C GLU A 15 -3.56 -7.79 -8.28
N ALA A 16 -3.99 -9.00 -7.96
CA ALA A 16 -5.13 -9.22 -7.07
C ALA A 16 -4.87 -8.70 -5.65
N ILE A 17 -3.65 -8.91 -5.11
CA ILE A 17 -3.30 -8.34 -3.80
C ILE A 17 -3.14 -6.82 -3.88
N MET A 18 -2.62 -6.27 -4.97
CA MET A 18 -2.46 -4.81 -5.11
C MET A 18 -3.81 -4.09 -5.18
N ARG A 19 -4.79 -4.63 -5.91
CA ARG A 19 -6.17 -4.12 -5.91
C ARG A 19 -6.81 -4.17 -4.52
N ALA A 20 -6.54 -5.23 -3.75
CA ALA A 20 -6.99 -5.33 -2.37
C ALA A 20 -6.31 -4.31 -1.45
N ARG A 21 -4.99 -4.08 -1.61
CA ARG A 21 -4.25 -3.04 -0.90
C ARG A 21 -4.77 -1.64 -1.22
N PHE A 22 -5.05 -1.33 -2.49
CA PHE A 22 -5.69 -0.06 -2.85
C PHE A 22 -7.07 0.10 -2.20
N THR A 23 -7.86 -0.98 -2.15
CA THR A 23 -9.17 -0.95 -1.50
C THR A 23 -9.02 -0.71 0.01
N ALA A 24 -8.07 -1.39 0.66
CA ALA A 24 -7.72 -1.16 2.06
C ALA A 24 -7.24 0.28 2.31
N LEU A 25 -6.48 0.86 1.38
CA LEU A 25 -6.07 2.27 1.43
C LEU A 25 -7.29 3.20 1.42
N ARG A 26 -8.23 3.01 0.49
CA ARG A 26 -9.48 3.81 0.41
C ARG A 26 -10.35 3.69 1.67
N PHE A 27 -10.45 2.50 2.25
CA PHE A 27 -11.23 2.27 3.46
C PHE A 27 -10.45 2.50 4.76
N LYS A 28 -9.20 2.95 4.66
CA LYS A 28 -8.32 3.22 5.79
C LYS A 28 -8.16 2.00 6.72
N ASP A 29 -7.81 0.86 6.15
CA ASP A 29 -7.50 -0.36 6.90
C ASP A 29 -5.97 -0.53 7.07
N PRO A 30 -5.37 0.04 8.13
CA PRO A 30 -3.93 -0.06 8.38
C PRO A 30 -3.49 -1.49 8.72
N ASN A 31 -4.39 -2.33 9.25
CA ASN A 31 -4.05 -3.71 9.62
C ASN A 31 -3.81 -4.55 8.37
N PHE A 32 -4.69 -4.41 7.38
CA PHE A 32 -4.53 -5.14 6.12
C PHE A 32 -3.27 -4.68 5.37
N LEU A 33 -3.02 -3.37 5.30
CA LEU A 33 -1.83 -2.81 4.65
C LEU A 33 -0.54 -3.31 5.31
N ALA A 34 -0.47 -3.28 6.65
CA ALA A 34 0.69 -3.76 7.40
C ALA A 34 0.90 -5.28 7.31
N ALA A 35 -0.20 -6.05 7.25
CA ALA A 35 -0.17 -7.50 7.16
C ALA A 35 0.18 -8.02 5.76
N THR A 36 0.05 -7.18 4.72
CA THR A 36 0.29 -7.54 3.32
C THR A 36 1.52 -6.85 2.74
N GLU A 37 2.45 -6.47 3.62
CA GLU A 37 3.72 -5.83 3.31
C GLU A 37 4.85 -6.49 4.10
N LYS A 38 6.01 -6.61 3.48
CA LYS A 38 7.25 -7.01 4.14
C LYS A 38 8.07 -5.78 4.51
N ASP A 39 8.63 -5.83 5.71
CA ASP A 39 9.68 -4.96 6.20
C ASP A 39 10.50 -5.81 7.18
N GLU A 40 11.81 -5.90 6.96
CA GLU A 40 12.72 -6.74 7.75
C GLU A 40 13.05 -6.13 9.13
N PHE A 41 12.83 -4.82 9.30
CA PHE A 41 13.19 -4.06 10.49
C PHE A 41 11.98 -3.77 11.39
N LEU A 42 10.77 -3.79 10.82
CA LEU A 42 9.54 -3.44 11.53
C LEU A 42 8.64 -4.64 11.76
N THR A 43 8.10 -4.72 12.97
CA THR A 43 7.02 -5.66 13.28
C THR A 43 5.72 -5.23 12.59
N VAL A 44 4.80 -6.17 12.38
CA VAL A 44 3.46 -5.86 11.83
C VAL A 44 2.78 -4.76 12.65
N GLN A 45 2.88 -4.79 13.98
CA GLN A 45 2.30 -3.76 14.85
C GLN A 45 2.85 -2.37 14.55
N LYS A 46 4.18 -2.22 14.39
CA LYS A 46 4.80 -0.94 14.05
C LYS A 46 4.36 -0.45 12.67
N ARG A 47 4.27 -1.34 11.68
CA ARG A 47 3.75 -1.00 10.35
C ARG A 47 2.28 -0.55 10.41
N THR A 48 1.45 -1.23 11.21
CA THR A 48 0.05 -0.83 11.43
C THR A 48 -0.01 0.59 11.98
N ASP A 49 0.84 0.91 12.96
CA ASP A 49 0.87 2.25 13.55
C ASP A 49 1.30 3.32 12.53
N GLN A 50 2.31 3.03 11.70
CA GLN A 50 2.73 3.93 10.61
C GLN A 50 1.62 4.17 9.58
N TRP A 51 0.93 3.11 9.14
CA TRP A 51 -0.21 3.23 8.24
C TRP A 51 -1.36 4.01 8.89
N ALA A 52 -1.63 3.79 10.17
CA ALA A 52 -2.68 4.52 10.89
C ALA A 52 -2.37 6.01 10.98
N THR A 53 -1.10 6.40 11.20
CA THR A 53 -0.67 7.80 11.16
C THR A 53 -0.84 8.39 9.75
N LEU A 54 -0.34 7.72 8.71
CA LEU A 54 -0.46 8.17 7.31
C LEU A 54 -1.93 8.38 6.90
N LEU A 55 -2.80 7.46 7.28
CA LEU A 55 -4.24 7.51 6.98
C LEU A 55 -5.02 8.53 7.84
N GLY A 56 -4.35 9.18 8.79
CA GLY A 56 -4.92 10.15 9.72
C GLY A 56 -5.87 9.54 10.75
N LEU A 57 -5.66 8.26 11.10
CA LEU A 57 -6.39 7.56 12.16
C LEU A 57 -5.70 7.67 13.53
N LYS A 58 -4.41 8.04 13.54
CA LYS A 58 -3.63 8.38 14.73
C LYS A 58 -2.95 9.73 14.53
N GLU A 59 -2.82 10.48 15.61
CA GLU A 59 -1.99 11.70 15.61
C GLU A 59 -0.53 11.30 15.49
N SER A 60 0.22 12.05 14.68
CA SER A 60 1.65 11.85 14.52
C SER A 60 2.35 12.12 15.85
N GLY A 61 2.91 11.08 16.47
CA GLY A 61 3.68 11.23 17.70
C GLY A 61 4.98 11.98 17.45
N PHE A 62 5.66 12.43 18.51
CA PHE A 62 6.97 13.10 18.42
C PHE A 62 8.05 12.28 17.66
N PHE A 63 7.86 10.95 17.54
CA PHE A 63 8.70 10.03 16.76
C PHE A 63 8.47 10.09 15.24
N ASP A 64 7.31 10.57 14.76
CA ASP A 64 6.98 10.60 13.32
C ASP A 64 7.76 11.66 12.54
N LYS A 65 8.35 12.64 13.23
CA LYS A 65 9.26 13.62 12.60
C LYS A 65 10.56 13.03 12.05
N ILE A 66 10.88 11.78 12.40
CA ILE A 66 12.10 11.08 11.94
C ILE A 66 11.83 10.30 10.65
N LEU A 67 10.58 9.93 10.37
CA LEU A 67 10.21 9.30 9.11
C LEU A 67 9.95 10.40 8.09
N ASN A 68 10.96 10.66 7.26
CA ASN A 68 10.87 11.39 5.99
C ASN A 68 9.91 10.69 5.00
N MET A 69 8.65 10.47 5.37
CA MET A 69 7.59 10.25 4.39
C MET A 69 7.33 11.60 3.75
N GLY A 70 7.96 11.84 2.60
CA GLY A 70 7.84 13.12 1.90
C GLY A 70 6.38 13.54 1.75
N SER A 71 6.10 14.85 1.81
CA SER A 71 4.76 15.48 1.79
C SER A 71 3.80 15.02 0.68
N LYS A 72 4.31 14.28 -0.32
CA LYS A 72 3.51 13.67 -1.38
C LYS A 72 2.85 12.36 -0.93
N ILE A 73 3.50 11.57 -0.08
CA ILE A 73 2.96 10.31 0.47
C ILE A 73 1.70 10.56 1.31
N GLU A 74 1.63 11.70 2.00
CA GLU A 74 0.42 12.12 2.73
C GLU A 74 -0.83 12.20 1.83
N ALA A 75 -0.68 12.41 0.52
CA ALA A 75 -1.79 12.45 -0.42
C ALA A 75 -2.53 11.10 -0.51
N LEU A 76 -1.87 9.98 -0.18
CA LEU A 76 -2.50 8.65 -0.16
C LEU A 76 -3.62 8.53 0.87
N LYS A 77 -3.66 9.42 1.87
CA LYS A 77 -4.79 9.54 2.81
C LYS A 77 -6.12 9.79 2.08
N ASP A 78 -6.06 10.45 0.93
CA ASP A 78 -7.19 10.82 0.10
C ASP A 78 -7.12 10.13 -1.27
N ALA A 79 -6.64 8.87 -1.29
CA ALA A 79 -6.63 8.04 -2.49
C ALA A 79 -8.05 7.83 -3.05
N ASP A 80 -8.21 8.02 -4.35
CA ASP A 80 -9.51 8.02 -5.02
C ASP A 80 -9.59 7.01 -6.18
N THR A 81 -8.63 7.04 -7.10
CA THR A 81 -8.65 6.20 -8.30
C THR A 81 -7.46 5.25 -8.35
N PHE A 82 -7.66 4.10 -9.01
CA PHE A 82 -6.61 3.11 -9.27
C PHE A 82 -6.65 2.70 -10.73
N GLU A 83 -5.52 2.84 -11.40
CA GLU A 83 -5.30 2.41 -12.77
C GLU A 83 -4.19 1.36 -12.79
N LEU A 84 -4.46 0.20 -13.37
CA LEU A 84 -3.43 -0.81 -13.60
C LEU A 84 -2.76 -0.53 -14.95
N ILE A 85 -1.44 -0.42 -14.96
CA ILE A 85 -0.65 -0.22 -16.18
C ILE A 85 -0.05 -1.55 -16.67
N TYR A 86 0.54 -2.31 -15.75
CA TYR A 86 1.18 -3.59 -16.04
C TYR A 86 1.12 -4.51 -14.81
N ALA A 87 1.01 -5.82 -15.05
CA ALA A 87 1.14 -6.82 -14.01
C ALA A 87 1.83 -8.07 -14.58
N ASP A 88 2.69 -8.68 -13.76
CA ASP A 88 3.42 -9.91 -14.07
C ASP A 88 3.47 -10.82 -12.84
N GLU A 89 4.32 -11.85 -12.88
CA GLU A 89 4.49 -12.85 -11.81
C GLU A 89 4.88 -12.25 -10.45
N ASP A 90 5.69 -11.18 -10.44
CA ASP A 90 6.22 -10.58 -9.22
C ASP A 90 6.15 -9.03 -9.20
N GLU A 91 5.56 -8.40 -10.21
CA GLU A 91 5.54 -6.94 -10.34
C GLU A 91 4.16 -6.40 -10.72
N VAL A 92 3.83 -5.23 -10.19
CA VAL A 92 2.64 -4.48 -10.57
C VAL A 92 3.01 -3.02 -10.77
N GLU A 93 2.75 -2.51 -11.96
CA GLU A 93 2.82 -1.09 -12.28
C GLU A 93 1.41 -0.51 -12.28
N PHE A 94 1.22 0.58 -11.54
CA PHE A 94 -0.08 1.18 -11.33
C PHE A 94 0.01 2.68 -11.14
N LYS A 95 -1.14 3.34 -11.25
CA LYS A 95 -1.33 4.71 -10.81
C LYS A 95 -2.40 4.80 -9.74
N ILE A 96 -2.11 5.57 -8.69
CA ILE A 96 -3.09 5.96 -7.68
C ILE A 96 -3.33 7.46 -7.82
N GLY A 97 -4.54 7.84 -8.22
CA GLY A 97 -4.98 9.23 -8.21
C GLY A 97 -5.52 9.59 -6.84
N CYS A 98 -5.07 10.72 -6.30
CA CYS A 98 -5.48 11.26 -5.01
C CYS A 98 -6.33 12.52 -5.23
N VAL A 99 -7.13 12.87 -4.23
CA VAL A 99 -7.86 14.16 -4.23
C VAL A 99 -6.87 15.31 -4.39
N GLY A 100 -7.23 16.30 -5.21
CA GLY A 100 -6.37 17.45 -5.52
C GLY A 100 -5.40 17.22 -6.69
N GLY A 101 -5.61 16.19 -7.50
CA GLY A 101 -4.92 15.98 -8.79
C GLY A 101 -3.56 15.30 -8.71
N LYS A 102 -3.05 15.04 -7.50
CA LYS A 102 -1.80 14.32 -7.29
C LYS A 102 -1.95 12.87 -7.75
N VAL A 103 -0.97 12.38 -8.51
CA VAL A 103 -0.93 11.00 -8.98
C VAL A 103 0.40 10.37 -8.59
N LEU A 104 0.33 9.21 -7.94
CA LEU A 104 1.47 8.31 -7.73
C LEU A 104 1.49 7.32 -8.89
N HIS A 105 2.59 7.26 -9.64
CA HIS A 105 2.86 6.20 -10.61
C HIS A 105 4.00 5.34 -10.06
N GLU A 106 3.71 4.09 -9.76
CA GLU A 106 4.64 3.20 -9.08
C GLU A 106 4.68 1.83 -9.76
N ARG A 107 5.87 1.21 -9.76
CA ARG A 107 6.05 -0.19 -10.10
C ARG A 107 6.63 -0.94 -8.91
N SER A 108 5.77 -1.65 -8.20
CA SER A 108 6.09 -2.35 -6.95
C SER A 108 6.39 -3.83 -7.19
N SER A 109 7.30 -4.39 -6.42
CA SER A 109 7.60 -5.83 -6.42
C SER A 109 6.84 -6.56 -5.30
N PHE A 110 6.33 -7.75 -5.61
CA PHE A 110 5.54 -8.61 -4.75
C PHE A 110 6.23 -9.96 -4.56
N SER A 111 6.03 -10.57 -3.40
CA SER A 111 6.56 -11.89 -3.11
C SER A 111 5.45 -12.86 -2.73
N PRO A 112 5.59 -14.16 -3.05
CA PRO A 112 4.69 -15.17 -2.54
C PRO A 112 4.62 -15.17 -1.01
N ASP A 113 3.42 -15.37 -0.48
CA ASP A 113 3.15 -15.45 0.95
C ASP A 113 2.18 -16.61 1.28
N ARG A 114 2.46 -17.32 2.37
CA ARG A 114 1.68 -18.50 2.75
C ARG A 114 0.24 -18.15 3.13
N LYS A 115 -0.01 -16.98 3.74
CA LYS A 115 -1.33 -16.57 4.25
C LYS A 115 -2.12 -15.82 3.19
N TRP A 116 -1.49 -14.86 2.52
CA TRP A 116 -2.15 -13.92 1.60
C TRP A 116 -1.97 -14.27 0.13
N GLY A 117 -1.20 -15.30 -0.20
CA GLY A 117 -0.84 -15.65 -1.58
C GLY A 117 0.31 -14.80 -2.09
N PHE A 118 0.16 -13.47 -2.05
CA PHE A 118 1.19 -12.49 -2.38
C PHE A 118 1.18 -11.34 -1.36
N VAL A 119 2.33 -10.68 -1.17
CA VAL A 119 2.49 -9.47 -0.35
C VAL A 119 3.45 -8.50 -1.02
N TYR A 120 3.28 -7.20 -0.77
CA TYR A 120 4.25 -6.19 -1.20
C TYR A 120 5.60 -6.45 -0.52
N SER A 121 6.67 -6.46 -1.30
CA SER A 121 8.01 -6.81 -0.82
C SER A 121 8.71 -5.71 -0.02
N GLY A 122 8.16 -4.50 0.00
CA GLY A 122 8.83 -3.30 0.51
C GLY A 122 9.70 -2.59 -0.53
N ASN A 123 9.83 -3.14 -1.74
CA ASN A 123 10.65 -2.59 -2.81
C ASN A 123 9.82 -2.21 -4.04
N SER A 124 10.19 -1.10 -4.67
CA SER A 124 9.63 -0.62 -5.92
C SER A 124 10.75 -0.28 -6.90
N LYS A 125 10.56 -0.66 -8.17
CA LYS A 125 11.47 -0.31 -9.27
C LYS A 125 11.54 1.19 -9.48
N PHE A 126 10.40 1.85 -9.38
CA PHE A 126 10.27 3.31 -9.34
C PHE A 126 8.97 3.70 -8.63
N GLY A 127 8.93 4.94 -8.16
CA GLY A 127 7.75 5.58 -7.59
C GLY A 127 7.84 7.09 -7.82
N GLU A 128 7.03 7.60 -8.74
CA GLU A 128 7.06 9.00 -9.18
C GLU A 128 5.75 9.69 -8.88
N TRP A 129 5.83 10.99 -8.56
CA TRP A 129 4.67 11.79 -8.24
C TRP A 129 4.52 12.96 -9.21
N SER A 130 3.37 13.04 -9.87
CA SER A 130 2.94 14.18 -10.67
C SER A 130 1.77 14.92 -10.02
N SER A 131 1.59 16.17 -10.45
CA SER A 131 0.52 17.09 -10.01
C SER A 131 -0.19 17.67 -11.23
#